data_AF-A0A075I2L0-F1
#
_entry.id   AF-A0A075I2L0-F1
#
_cell.length_a   1.000
_cell.length_b   1.000
_cell.length_c   1.000
_cell.angle_alpha   90.00
_cell.angle_beta   90.00
_cell.angle_gamma   90.00
#
_symmetry.space_group_name_H-M   'P 1'
#
loop_
_entity.id
_entity.type
_entity.pdbx_description
1 polymer ?
#
loop_
_entity_poly.entity_id
_entity_poly.type
_entity_poly.pdbx_seq_one_letter_code
_entity_poly.pdbx_strand_id
1 'polypeptide(L)'
;MKSFVLLSILFVFLLIPIQDSFSELEISTNTKVYSPEHTLQVYGTGLPGENLILRLFAPDESITKFDQIQTNPDGTFNHQLLLWPDPSTGTPYGTYVVEVLSTEQKDYLKN
;
A
#
# COMPACT_ATOMS: atom_id res chain seq x y z
N MET A 1 -10.29 6.01 52.34
CA MET A 1 -8.99 6.39 51.71
C MET A 1 -8.54 5.37 50.67
N LYS A 2 -8.45 4.07 51.00
CA LYS A 2 -7.98 3.01 50.07
C LYS A 2 -8.80 2.88 48.77
N SER A 3 -10.13 3.00 48.85
CA SER A 3 -11.03 2.93 47.68
C SER A 3 -10.90 4.14 46.73
N PHE A 4 -10.68 5.34 47.26
CA PHE A 4 -10.45 6.55 46.45
C PHE A 4 -9.14 6.50 45.66
N VAL A 5 -8.09 5.92 46.26
CA VAL A 5 -6.81 5.69 45.58
C VAL A 5 -7.00 4.68 44.44
N LEU A 6 -7.75 3.61 44.67
CA LEU A 6 -8.05 2.59 43.65
C LEU A 6 -8.85 3.15 42.47
N LEU A 7 -9.86 4.00 42.77
CA LEU A 7 -10.67 4.67 41.74
C LEU A 7 -9.83 5.68 40.94
N SER A 8 -8.93 6.40 41.60
CA SER A 8 -8.01 7.34 40.94
C SER A 8 -7.04 6.62 40.00
N ILE A 9 -6.56 5.43 40.36
CA ILE A 9 -5.66 4.64 39.50
C ILE A 9 -6.42 4.16 38.26
N LEU A 10 -7.65 3.65 38.44
CA LEU A 10 -8.49 3.20 37.32
C LEU A 10 -8.81 4.34 36.35
N PHE A 11 -9.05 5.54 36.88
CA PHE A 11 -9.32 6.74 36.08
C PHE A 11 -8.10 7.15 35.24
N VAL A 12 -6.88 6.99 35.75
CA VAL A 12 -5.64 7.27 34.99
C VAL A 12 -5.45 6.26 33.86
N PHE A 13 -5.79 4.99 34.05
CA PHE A 13 -5.73 3.99 32.98
C PHE A 13 -6.74 4.26 31.85
N LEU A 14 -7.90 4.83 32.17
CA LEU A 14 -8.91 5.22 31.16
C LEU A 14 -8.49 6.45 30.33
N LEU A 15 -7.50 7.21 30.76
CA LEU A 15 -6.98 8.37 30.04
C LEU A 15 -5.90 8.01 29.00
N ILE A 16 -5.49 6.73 28.93
CA ILE A 16 -4.53 6.28 27.92
C ILE A 16 -5.29 6.08 26.61
N PRO A 17 -5.02 6.87 25.56
CA PRO A 17 -5.65 6.66 24.26
C PRO A 17 -5.23 5.28 23.73
N ILE A 18 -6.23 4.46 23.38
CA ILE A 18 -6.00 3.23 22.64
C ILE A 18 -5.64 3.68 21.22
N GLN A 19 -4.34 3.69 20.90
CA GLN A 19 -3.90 3.90 19.53
C GLN A 19 -4.18 2.61 18.77
N ASP A 20 -5.35 2.53 18.13
CA ASP A 20 -5.56 1.52 17.11
C ASP A 20 -4.57 1.81 15.98
N SER A 21 -3.45 1.09 15.97
CA SER A 21 -2.46 1.14 14.89
C SER A 21 -3.03 0.37 13.71
N PHE A 22 -4.01 0.97 13.03
CA PHE A 22 -4.43 0.52 11.71
C PHE A 22 -3.30 0.89 10.75
N SER A 23 -2.55 -0.13 10.30
CA SER A 23 -1.62 0.04 9.20
C SER A 23 -2.45 0.06 7.91
N GLU A 24 -2.78 1.24 7.42
CA GLU A 24 -3.39 1.41 6.10
C GLU A 24 -2.34 1.11 5.02
N LEU A 25 -2.75 0.47 3.92
CA LEU A 25 -1.86 0.25 2.77
C LEU A 25 -1.58 1.60 2.09
N GLU A 26 -0.38 2.13 2.31
CA GLU A 26 0.10 3.33 1.64
C GLU A 26 0.88 2.97 0.38
N ILE A 27 0.59 3.63 -0.74
CA ILE A 27 1.19 3.33 -2.04
C ILE A 27 1.65 4.63 -2.71
N SER A 28 2.86 4.61 -3.25
CA SER A 28 3.44 5.71 -4.01
C SER A 28 4.25 5.19 -5.19
N THR A 29 4.49 6.08 -6.15
CA THR A 29 5.37 5.83 -7.29
C THR A 29 6.46 6.90 -7.35
N ASN A 30 7.58 6.60 -8.00
CA ASN A 30 8.73 7.52 -8.07
C ASN A 30 8.46 8.80 -8.86
N THR A 31 7.52 8.78 -9.82
CA THR A 31 7.08 9.98 -10.56
C THR A 31 5.65 9.79 -11.09
N LYS A 32 5.02 10.89 -11.51
CA LYS A 32 3.68 10.89 -12.12
C LYS A 32 3.73 10.78 -13.65
N VAL A 33 4.89 11.05 -14.27
CA VAL A 33 5.07 11.07 -15.72
C VAL A 33 6.34 10.31 -16.06
N TYR A 34 6.24 9.42 -17.04
CA TYR A 34 7.32 8.54 -17.47
C TYR A 34 7.61 8.70 -18.96
N SER A 35 8.81 8.29 -19.37
CA SER A 35 9.24 8.18 -20.76
C SER A 35 9.92 6.82 -20.97
N PRO A 36 10.20 6.41 -22.21
CA PRO A 36 10.97 5.20 -22.46
C PRO A 36 12.27 5.18 -21.67
N GLU A 37 12.70 3.98 -21.28
CA GLU A 37 13.87 3.68 -20.43
C GLU A 37 13.77 4.18 -18.97
N HIS A 38 12.67 4.82 -18.56
CA HIS A 38 12.43 5.08 -17.15
C HIS A 38 11.87 3.87 -16.43
N THR A 39 12.24 3.73 -15.16
CA THR A 39 11.71 2.68 -14.29
C THR A 39 10.51 3.20 -13.50
N LEU A 40 9.39 2.49 -13.58
CA LEU A 40 8.25 2.60 -12.68
C LEU A 40 8.56 1.81 -11.40
N GLN A 41 8.93 2.54 -10.35
CA GLN A 41 9.04 2.01 -8.99
C GLN A 41 7.71 2.21 -8.27
N VAL A 42 7.25 1.16 -7.59
CA VAL A 42 6.10 1.18 -6.69
C VAL A 42 6.61 0.85 -5.29
N TYR A 43 6.33 1.71 -4.34
CA TYR A 43 6.78 1.55 -2.96
C TYR A 43 5.74 2.04 -1.98
N GLY A 44 5.84 1.59 -0.74
CA GLY A 44 4.82 1.87 0.24
C GLY A 44 5.01 1.09 1.53
N THR A 45 3.97 1.13 2.35
CA THR A 45 3.89 0.42 3.63
C THR A 45 2.57 -0.31 3.74
N GLY A 46 2.62 -1.55 4.19
CA GLY A 46 1.48 -2.40 4.48
C GLY A 46 1.71 -3.18 5.78
N LEU A 47 0.95 -4.27 5.98
CA LEU A 47 1.14 -5.19 7.09
C LEU A 47 2.48 -5.93 6.94
N PRO A 48 3.23 -6.14 8.03
CA PRO A 48 4.45 -6.94 7.99
C PRO A 48 4.26 -8.35 7.44
N GLY A 49 5.02 -8.70 6.40
CA GLY A 49 5.02 -10.03 5.79
C GLY A 49 3.78 -10.40 4.97
N GLU A 50 2.92 -9.45 4.62
CA GLU A 50 1.72 -9.72 3.82
C GLU A 50 2.04 -9.88 2.32
N ASN A 51 1.20 -10.64 1.61
CA ASN A 51 1.28 -10.74 0.16
C ASN A 51 0.47 -9.63 -0.51
N LEU A 52 1.13 -8.90 -1.40
CA LEU A 52 0.57 -7.83 -2.22
C LEU A 52 0.52 -8.26 -3.69
N ILE A 53 -0.57 -7.94 -4.37
CA ILE A 53 -0.74 -8.10 -5.80
C ILE A 53 -0.62 -6.74 -6.47
N LEU A 54 0.33 -6.58 -7.39
CA LEU A 54 0.56 -5.35 -8.13
C LEU A 54 0.07 -5.53 -9.57
N ARG A 55 -0.80 -4.62 -10.02
CA ARG A 55 -1.34 -4.60 -11.38
C ARG A 55 -1.08 -3.25 -12.03
N LEU A 56 -0.61 -3.27 -13.26
CA LEU A 56 -0.50 -2.08 -14.11
C LEU A 56 -1.53 -2.17 -15.22
N PHE A 57 -2.45 -1.22 -15.25
CA PHE A 57 -3.45 -1.08 -16.30
C PHE A 57 -2.99 -0.06 -17.33
N ALA A 58 -3.08 -0.42 -18.60
CA ALA A 58 -2.88 0.45 -19.74
C ALA A 58 -4.06 1.42 -19.94
N PRO A 59 -3.90 2.44 -20.81
CA PRO A 59 -4.97 3.39 -21.12
C PRO A 59 -6.24 2.76 -21.71
N ASP A 60 -6.14 1.53 -22.22
CA ASP A 60 -7.25 0.73 -22.75
C ASP A 60 -7.84 -0.23 -21.70
N GLU A 61 -7.49 -0.05 -20.43
CA GLU A 61 -7.90 -0.87 -19.27
C GLU A 61 -7.37 -2.32 -19.31
N SER A 62 -6.48 -2.66 -20.26
CA SER A 62 -5.82 -3.97 -20.28
C SER A 62 -4.70 -4.06 -19.23
N ILE A 63 -4.44 -5.26 -18.71
CA ILE A 63 -3.35 -5.47 -17.75
C ILE A 63 -2.02 -5.60 -18.51
N THR A 64 -1.15 -4.62 -18.35
CA THR A 64 0.21 -4.61 -18.93
C THR A 64 1.19 -5.43 -18.08
N LYS A 65 1.07 -5.37 -16.75
CA LYS A 65 1.91 -6.11 -15.79
C LYS A 65 1.11 -6.62 -14.61
N PHE A 66 1.52 -7.79 -14.12
CA PHE A 66 0.96 -8.46 -12.95
C PHE A 66 2.11 -9.12 -12.18
N ASP A 67 2.34 -8.65 -10.96
CA ASP A 67 3.36 -9.19 -10.07
C ASP A 67 2.74 -9.48 -8.69
N GLN A 68 3.35 -10.42 -7.97
CA GLN A 68 3.04 -10.69 -6.56
C GLN A 68 4.32 -10.52 -5.75
N ILE A 69 4.24 -9.73 -4.68
CA ILE A 69 5.37 -9.47 -3.78
C ILE A 69 4.93 -9.69 -2.34
N GLN A 70 5.91 -9.82 -1.45
CA GLN A 70 5.69 -9.84 -0.01
C GLN A 70 6.29 -8.58 0.60
N THR A 71 5.60 -7.96 1.55
CA THR A 71 6.19 -6.86 2.33
C THR A 71 7.31 -7.38 3.23
N ASN A 72 8.23 -6.48 3.57
CA ASN A 72 9.29 -6.77 4.52
C ASN A 72 8.72 -7.00 5.94
N PRO A 73 9.51 -7.55 6.88
CA PRO A 73 9.11 -7.68 8.28
C PRO A 73 8.80 -6.36 9.00
N ASP A 74 9.18 -5.22 8.44
CA ASP A 74 8.83 -3.88 8.93
C ASP A 74 7.58 -3.30 8.23
N GLY A 75 6.94 -4.06 7.33
CA GLY A 75 5.77 -3.65 6.55
C GLY A 75 6.09 -2.87 5.28
N THR A 76 7.34 -2.48 5.05
CA THR A 76 7.73 -1.71 3.85
C THR A 76 7.82 -2.59 2.61
N PHE A 77 7.65 -2.00 1.44
CA PHE A 77 8.01 -2.63 0.17
C PHE A 77 8.52 -1.60 -0.83
N ASN A 78 9.39 -2.04 -1.74
CA ASN A 78 9.86 -1.26 -2.88
C ASN A 78 10.12 -2.23 -4.03
N HIS A 79 9.38 -2.07 -5.11
CA HIS A 79 9.38 -2.99 -6.23
C HIS A 79 9.48 -2.26 -7.56
N GLN A 80 10.27 -2.83 -8.47
CA GLN A 80 10.35 -2.40 -9.85
C GLN A 80 9.26 -3.10 -10.67
N LEU A 81 8.18 -2.38 -10.99
CA LEU A 81 7.02 -2.97 -11.69
C LEU A 81 7.20 -2.99 -13.21
N LEU A 82 7.83 -1.96 -13.79
CA LEU A 82 8.03 -1.86 -15.23
C LEU A 82 9.24 -0.99 -15.56
N LEU A 83 10.07 -1.43 -16.50
CA LEU A 83 10.94 -0.54 -17.27
C LEU A 83 10.17 -0.15 -18.53
N TRP A 84 9.91 1.14 -18.71
CA TRP A 84 9.07 1.64 -19.81
C TRP A 84 9.75 1.34 -21.16
N PRO A 85 9.13 0.51 -22.02
CA PRO A 85 9.68 0.25 -23.35
C PRO A 85 9.39 1.42 -24.28
N ASP A 86 9.96 1.37 -25.47
CA ASP A 86 9.49 2.21 -26.57
C ASP A 86 7.99 1.99 -26.81
N PRO A 87 7.23 3.06 -27.11
CA PRO A 87 5.79 2.98 -27.27
C PRO A 87 5.41 2.06 -28.43
N SER A 88 4.45 1.17 -28.17
CA SER A 88 3.98 0.18 -29.14
C SER A 88 2.46 0.00 -29.02
N THR A 89 1.87 -0.86 -29.84
CA THR A 89 0.46 -1.23 -29.68
C THR A 89 0.16 -1.90 -28.33
N GLY A 90 1.14 -2.56 -27.70
CA GLY A 90 0.99 -3.17 -26.38
C GLY A 90 1.31 -2.25 -25.21
N THR A 91 1.99 -1.13 -25.46
CA THR A 91 2.37 -0.13 -24.46
C THR A 91 2.23 1.28 -25.06
N PRO A 92 1.00 1.72 -25.37
CA PRO A 92 0.78 3.02 -26.00
C PRO A 92 1.04 4.16 -25.00
N TYR A 93 1.18 5.38 -25.52
CA TYR A 93 1.14 6.56 -24.67
C TYR A 93 -0.25 6.74 -24.06
N GLY A 94 -0.28 7.20 -22.81
CA GLY A 94 -1.51 7.58 -22.13
C GLY A 94 -1.38 7.50 -20.62
N THR A 95 -2.52 7.50 -19.94
CA THR A 95 -2.60 7.37 -18.48
C THR A 95 -2.65 5.89 -18.11
N TYR A 96 -1.68 5.46 -17.32
CA TYR A 96 -1.67 4.13 -16.73
C TYR A 96 -2.10 4.20 -15.27
N VAL A 97 -2.70 3.13 -14.78
CA VAL A 97 -3.14 3.01 -13.38
C VAL A 97 -2.36 1.88 -12.72
N VAL A 98 -1.68 2.20 -11.62
CA VAL A 98 -1.08 1.20 -10.74
C VAL A 98 -2.08 0.90 -9.64
N GLU A 99 -2.37 -0.38 -9.45
CA GLU A 99 -3.19 -0.86 -8.37
C GLU A 99 -2.40 -1.87 -7.53
N VAL A 100 -2.49 -1.74 -6.22
CA VAL A 100 -1.87 -2.66 -5.27
C VAL A 100 -2.98 -3.17 -4.36
N LEU A 101 -3.14 -4.49 -4.32
CA LEU A 101 -4.15 -5.16 -3.50
C LEU A 101 -3.46 -5.93 -2.41
N SER A 102 -3.88 -5.73 -1.16
CA SER A 102 -3.53 -6.63 -0.08
C SER A 102 -4.45 -7.85 -0.10
N THR A 103 -3.86 -9.02 0.17
CA THR A 103 -4.62 -10.28 0.33
C THR A 103 -5.05 -10.52 1.78
N GLU A 104 -4.53 -9.72 2.72
CA GLU A 104 -4.72 -9.92 4.17
C GLU A 104 -5.43 -8.75 4.85
N GLN A 105 -5.24 -7.52 4.37
CA GLN A 105 -6.02 -6.38 4.83
C GLN A 105 -7.46 -6.53 4.34
N LYS A 106 -8.36 -6.78 5.29
CA LYS A 106 -9.79 -6.68 5.03
C LYS A 106 -10.16 -5.21 4.96
N ASP A 107 -10.70 -4.78 3.83
CA ASP A 107 -11.45 -3.53 3.75
C ASP A 107 -12.65 -3.61 4.70
N TYR A 108 -12.48 -3.07 5.91
CA TYR A 108 -13.61 -2.75 6.75
C TYR A 108 -14.23 -1.48 6.16
N LEU A 109 -15.26 -1.65 5.32
CA LEU A 109 -16.33 -0.72 4.91
C LEU A 109 -16.38 -0.36 3.43
N LYS A 110 -17.44 -0.83 2.75
CA LYS A 110 -18.46 0.04 2.13
C LYS A 110 -19.73 -0.76 1.77
N ASN A 111 -20.69 -0.77 2.70
CA ASN A 111 -22.13 -0.88 2.40
C ASN A 111 -22.78 0.44 2.83
#